data_AF-A0A973D1H7-F1
#
_entry.id   AF-A0A973D1H7-F1
#
_cell.length_a   1.000
_cell.length_b   1.000
_cell.length_c   1.000
_cell.angle_alpha   90.00
_cell.angle_beta   90.00
_cell.angle_gamma   90.00
#
_symmetry.space_group_name_H-M   'P 1'
#
loop_
_entity.id
_entity.type
_entity.pdbx_description
1 polymer ?
#
loop_
_entity_poly.entity_id
_entity_poly.type
_entity_poly.pdbx_seq_one_letter_code
_entity_poly.pdbx_strand_id
1 'polypeptide(L)'
;QLRLAQRFKLPIILHVRKAYDEICAIVRRMGFDQGGIVHDFSGNYQQAQALLALGFKLGIGGALSHNRANKLRHTVSRLHLQDMVLETDAPDMRPAFWQSARNSPLSLLMLAQIVASLQQCSLDDVILSSNNNMLAVIPKLSIDC
;
A
#
# COMPACT_ATOMS: atom_id res chain seq x y z
N GLN A 1 -13.50 13.22 7.99
CA GLN A 1 -13.10 13.40 6.57
C GLN A 1 -13.83 12.44 5.62
N LEU A 2 -14.19 11.21 6.02
CA LEU A 2 -14.92 10.26 5.16
C LEU A 2 -16.19 10.83 4.50
N ARG A 3 -17.02 11.60 5.23
CA ARG A 3 -18.22 12.25 4.65
C ARG A 3 -17.89 13.22 3.52
N LEU A 4 -16.76 13.94 3.61
CA LEU A 4 -16.31 14.84 2.55
C LEU A 4 -15.89 14.04 1.32
N ALA A 5 -15.08 13.00 1.51
CA ALA A 5 -14.67 12.11 0.42
C ALA A 5 -15.87 11.45 -0.27
N GLN A 6 -16.89 11.00 0.47
CA GLN A 6 -18.16 10.51 -0.10
C GLN A 6 -18.87 11.59 -0.90
N ARG A 7 -19.04 12.79 -0.32
CA ARG A 7 -19.71 13.92 -0.99
C ARG A 7 -19.07 14.25 -2.33
N PHE A 8 -17.74 14.17 -2.42
CA PHE A 8 -16.99 14.49 -3.63
C PHE A 8 -16.62 13.27 -4.48
N LYS A 9 -17.05 12.06 -4.08
CA LYS A 9 -16.73 10.78 -4.76
C LYS A 9 -15.22 10.61 -5.00
N LEU A 10 -14.44 10.83 -3.95
CA LEU A 10 -12.98 10.74 -4.00
C LEU A 10 -12.49 9.53 -3.19
N PRO A 11 -11.48 8.81 -3.70
CA PRO A 11 -10.74 7.84 -2.90
C PRO A 11 -9.98 8.58 -1.78
N ILE A 12 -9.51 7.83 -0.79
CA ILE A 12 -8.73 8.39 0.32
C ILE A 12 -7.39 7.66 0.48
N ILE A 13 -6.39 8.38 0.98
CA ILE A 13 -5.15 7.78 1.49
C ILE A 13 -5.29 7.72 3.01
N LEU A 14 -5.30 6.50 3.56
CA LEU A 14 -5.45 6.24 4.98
C LEU A 14 -4.11 5.90 5.62
N HIS A 15 -3.72 6.70 6.60
CA HIS A 15 -2.66 6.33 7.53
C HIS A 15 -3.27 5.54 8.70
N VAL A 16 -2.74 4.35 8.98
CA VAL A 16 -3.24 3.49 10.06
C VAL A 16 -2.08 2.86 10.83
N ARG A 17 -1.99 3.17 12.13
CA ARG A 17 -0.98 2.61 13.02
C ARG A 17 -1.65 1.93 14.21
N LYS A 18 -1.53 0.60 14.30
CA LYS A 18 -2.09 -0.23 15.38
C LYS A 18 -3.62 -0.10 15.59
N ALA A 19 -4.36 0.34 14.59
CA ALA A 19 -5.80 0.61 14.68
C ALA A 19 -6.58 0.07 13.46
N TYR A 20 -6.11 -1.04 12.86
CA TYR A 20 -6.69 -1.57 11.63
C TYR A 20 -8.15 -1.99 11.81
N ASP A 21 -8.48 -2.62 12.95
CA ASP A 21 -9.82 -3.16 13.20
C ASP A 21 -10.83 -2.04 13.48
N GLU A 22 -10.41 -1.01 14.23
CA GLU A 22 -11.19 0.19 14.48
C GLU A 22 -11.47 0.97 13.20
N ILE A 23 -10.46 1.12 12.34
CA ILE A 23 -10.61 1.78 11.04
C ILE A 23 -11.57 1.00 10.15
N CYS A 24 -11.45 -0.33 10.06
CA CYS A 24 -12.39 -1.16 9.32
C CYS A 24 -13.83 -0.98 9.84
N ALA A 25 -14.02 -0.94 11.16
CA ALA A 25 -15.33 -0.73 11.77
C ALA A 25 -15.91 0.66 11.46
N ILE A 26 -15.08 1.70 11.45
CA ILE A 26 -15.51 3.07 11.10
C ILE A 26 -15.90 3.14 9.63
N VAL A 27 -15.06 2.63 8.72
CA VAL A 27 -15.33 2.62 7.27
C VAL A 27 -16.66 1.92 6.96
N ARG A 28 -16.88 0.72 7.53
CA ARG A 28 -18.15 -0.03 7.36
C ARG A 28 -19.35 0.74 7.87
N ARG A 29 -19.27 1.27 9.09
CA ARG A 29 -20.37 2.02 9.73
C ARG A 29 -20.75 3.27 8.93
N MET A 30 -19.76 3.91 8.32
CA MET A 30 -19.94 5.10 7.50
C MET A 30 -20.43 4.79 6.07
N GLY A 31 -20.50 3.51 5.68
CA GLY A 31 -20.85 3.10 4.32
C GLY A 31 -19.91 3.69 3.27
N PHE A 32 -18.62 3.82 3.61
CA PHE A 32 -17.64 4.40 2.70
C PHE A 32 -17.21 3.34 1.66
N ASP A 33 -17.49 3.62 0.39
CA ASP A 33 -17.35 2.70 -0.74
C ASP A 33 -16.40 3.21 -1.85
N GLN A 34 -15.85 4.42 -1.70
CA GLN A 34 -14.94 5.01 -2.69
C GLN A 34 -13.52 4.40 -2.65
N GLY A 35 -13.26 3.51 -1.67
CA GLY A 35 -11.98 2.84 -1.53
C GLY A 35 -10.79 3.80 -1.32
N GLY A 36 -9.60 3.33 -1.66
CA GLY A 36 -8.39 4.12 -1.48
C GLY A 36 -7.14 3.30 -1.28
N ILE A 37 -6.14 3.91 -0.64
CA ILE A 37 -4.87 3.26 -0.30
C ILE A 37 -4.69 3.32 1.22
N VAL A 38 -4.48 2.18 1.86
CA VAL A 38 -3.94 2.16 3.23
C VAL A 38 -2.43 2.24 3.12
N HIS A 39 -1.93 3.44 3.35
CA HIS A 39 -0.53 3.80 3.25
C HIS A 39 0.29 3.21 4.42
N ASP A 40 1.55 2.87 4.13
CA ASP A 40 2.54 2.23 4.99
C ASP A 40 1.97 1.02 5.75
N PHE A 41 1.38 0.09 5.00
CA PHE A 41 0.74 -1.09 5.59
C PHE A 41 1.77 -2.00 6.27
N SER A 42 1.52 -2.32 7.55
CA SER A 42 2.35 -3.19 8.39
C SER A 42 1.52 -4.18 9.23
N GLY A 43 0.29 -4.44 8.79
CA GLY A 43 -0.65 -5.37 9.43
C GLY A 43 -0.34 -6.85 9.18
N ASN A 44 -1.23 -7.73 9.66
CA ASN A 44 -1.23 -9.15 9.30
C ASN A 44 -2.13 -9.43 8.09
N TYR A 45 -2.14 -10.68 7.62
CA TYR A 45 -2.94 -11.10 6.46
C TYR A 45 -4.44 -10.93 6.65
N GLN A 46 -4.98 -11.17 7.86
CA GLN A 46 -6.40 -10.98 8.14
C GLN A 46 -6.81 -9.51 8.04
N GLN A 47 -5.98 -8.61 8.57
CA GLN A 47 -6.18 -7.16 8.48
C GLN A 47 -6.07 -6.69 7.03
N ALA A 48 -5.12 -7.23 6.27
CA ALA A 48 -5.01 -6.98 4.83
C ALA A 48 -6.30 -7.35 4.11
N GLN A 49 -6.77 -8.59 4.25
CA GLN A 49 -8.01 -9.08 3.62
C GLN A 49 -9.24 -8.24 4.00
N ALA A 50 -9.35 -7.84 5.27
CA ALA A 50 -10.45 -7.00 5.73
C ALA A 50 -10.47 -5.62 5.06
N LEU A 51 -9.30 -5.02 4.82
CA LEU A 51 -9.16 -3.74 4.12
C LEU A 51 -9.42 -3.88 2.61
N LEU A 52 -8.91 -4.95 1.99
CA LEU A 52 -9.14 -5.26 0.58
C LEU A 52 -10.64 -5.45 0.29
N ALA A 53 -11.35 -6.14 1.18
CA ALA A 53 -12.81 -6.32 1.09
C ALA A 53 -13.59 -5.00 1.21
N LEU A 54 -12.97 -3.94 1.73
CA LEU A 54 -13.54 -2.58 1.81
C LEU A 54 -13.12 -1.71 0.61
N GLY A 55 -12.52 -2.29 -0.43
CA GLY A 55 -12.12 -1.59 -1.64
C GLY A 55 -10.80 -0.81 -1.53
N PHE A 56 -10.00 -1.07 -0.50
CA PHE A 56 -8.67 -0.47 -0.39
C PHE A 56 -7.62 -1.30 -1.14
N LYS A 57 -6.54 -0.65 -1.56
CA LYS A 57 -5.25 -1.26 -1.87
C LYS A 57 -4.28 -1.00 -0.71
N LEU A 58 -3.21 -1.78 -0.64
CA LEU A 58 -2.22 -1.70 0.45
C LEU A 58 -0.94 -1.05 -0.06
N GLY A 59 -0.55 0.06 0.56
CA GLY A 59 0.73 0.73 0.33
C GLY A 59 1.87 -0.08 0.96
N ILE A 60 2.81 -0.53 0.12
CA ILE A 60 3.95 -1.35 0.54
C ILE A 60 5.23 -0.53 0.39
N GLY A 61 5.83 -0.17 1.52
CA GLY A 61 6.99 0.71 1.60
C GLY A 61 8.21 0.11 2.29
N GLY A 62 9.06 1.01 2.82
CA GLY A 62 10.39 0.69 3.34
C GLY A 62 10.42 -0.33 4.47
N ALA A 63 9.34 -0.47 5.26
CA ALA A 63 9.23 -1.44 6.34
C ALA A 63 9.49 -2.89 5.87
N LEU A 64 9.12 -3.23 4.62
CA LEU A 64 9.29 -4.55 4.03
C LEU A 64 10.76 -5.00 3.93
N SER A 65 11.67 -4.03 3.77
CA SER A 65 13.11 -4.28 3.61
C SER A 65 13.81 -4.78 4.89
N HIS A 66 13.17 -4.61 6.05
CA HIS A 66 13.74 -5.07 7.31
C HIS A 66 13.46 -6.57 7.50
N ASN A 67 14.50 -7.40 7.57
CA ASN A 67 14.36 -8.85 7.73
C ASN A 67 13.54 -9.26 8.96
N ARG A 68 13.57 -8.46 10.04
CA ARG A 68 12.76 -8.69 11.26
C ARG A 68 11.26 -8.42 11.08
N ALA A 69 10.83 -7.82 9.97
CA ALA A 69 9.43 -7.53 9.68
C ALA A 69 8.65 -8.77 9.21
N ASN A 70 8.85 -9.91 9.89
CA ASN A 70 8.34 -11.23 9.49
C ASN A 70 6.84 -11.24 9.19
N LYS A 71 6.04 -10.56 10.03
CA LYS A 71 4.58 -10.47 9.86
C LYS A 71 4.19 -9.79 8.54
N LEU A 72 4.84 -8.67 8.21
CA LEU A 72 4.57 -7.94 6.96
C LEU A 72 5.08 -8.74 5.76
N ARG A 73 6.30 -9.27 5.82
CA ARG A 73 6.88 -10.09 4.73
C ARG A 73 6.04 -11.33 4.43
N HIS A 74 5.56 -12.02 5.46
CA HIS A 74 4.63 -13.15 5.32
C HIS A 74 3.29 -12.71 4.71
N THR A 75 2.75 -11.57 5.14
CA THR A 75 1.51 -11.03 4.57
C THR A 75 1.69 -10.73 3.08
N VAL A 76 2.74 -9.99 2.72
CA VAL A 76 3.06 -9.65 1.32
C VAL A 76 3.26 -10.89 0.47
N SER A 77 3.91 -11.96 0.96
CA SER A 77 4.06 -13.22 0.19
C SER A 77 2.76 -13.95 -0.14
N ARG A 78 1.64 -13.56 0.50
CA ARG A 78 0.32 -14.21 0.33
C ARG A 78 -0.71 -13.33 -0.38
N LEU A 79 -0.39 -12.07 -0.62
CA LEU A 79 -1.24 -11.15 -1.37
C LEU A 79 -1.11 -11.40 -2.86
N HIS A 80 -2.06 -10.92 -3.65
CA HIS A 80 -1.88 -10.84 -5.10
C HIS A 80 -1.26 -9.50 -5.47
N LEU A 81 -0.53 -9.42 -6.60
CA LEU A 81 0.04 -8.15 -7.06
C LEU A 81 -1.01 -7.05 -7.24
N GLN A 82 -2.22 -7.41 -7.66
CA GLN A 82 -3.36 -6.50 -7.81
C GLN A 82 -3.82 -5.85 -6.48
N ASP A 83 -3.39 -6.35 -5.32
CA ASP A 83 -3.82 -5.87 -4.01
C ASP A 83 -2.94 -4.72 -3.47
N MET A 84 -1.81 -4.45 -4.13
CA MET A 84 -0.73 -3.63 -3.58
C MET A 84 -0.38 -2.44 -4.47
N VAL A 85 0.06 -1.35 -3.85
CA VAL A 85 0.73 -0.22 -4.51
C VAL A 85 2.08 -0.03 -3.83
N LEU A 86 3.15 0.17 -4.61
CA LEU A 86 4.47 0.46 -4.09
C LEU A 86 4.59 1.94 -3.71
N GLU A 87 5.31 2.20 -2.62
CA GLU A 87 5.60 3.56 -2.18
C GLU A 87 6.94 3.64 -1.44
N THR A 88 7.38 4.87 -1.13
CA THR A 88 8.58 5.08 -0.32
C THR A 88 8.29 5.72 1.03
N ASP A 89 7.23 6.53 1.12
CA ASP A 89 6.99 7.47 2.21
C ASP A 89 8.20 8.40 2.48
N ALA A 90 8.98 8.69 1.44
CA ALA A 90 10.10 9.60 1.56
C ALA A 90 9.63 11.00 1.95
N PRO A 91 10.33 11.70 2.87
CA PRO A 91 11.69 11.41 3.35
C PRO A 91 11.80 10.45 4.53
N ASP A 92 10.68 9.96 5.05
CA ASP A 92 10.58 9.07 6.20
C ASP A 92 10.68 7.59 5.80
N MET A 93 10.42 6.67 6.74
CA MET A 93 10.37 5.22 6.50
C MET A 93 11.59 4.64 5.78
N ARG A 94 12.78 5.05 6.21
CA ARG A 94 14.06 4.62 5.63
C ARG A 94 14.16 3.09 5.47
N PRO A 95 14.33 2.58 4.24
CA PRO A 95 14.60 1.16 4.00
C PRO A 95 15.93 0.71 4.61
N ALA A 96 16.04 -0.57 4.96
CA ALA A 96 17.23 -1.16 5.58
C ALA A 96 18.50 -1.03 4.72
N PHE A 97 18.35 -1.04 3.38
CA PHE A 97 19.44 -0.90 2.42
C PHE A 97 19.83 0.57 2.15
N TRP A 98 19.05 1.54 2.63
CA TRP A 98 19.22 2.94 2.24
C TRP A 98 20.28 3.62 3.10
N GLN A 99 21.35 4.10 2.47
CA GLN A 99 22.52 4.62 3.17
C GLN A 99 22.28 6.01 3.78
N SER A 100 21.59 6.88 3.04
CA SER A 100 21.26 8.23 3.53
C SER A 100 20.32 8.16 4.72
N ALA A 101 20.50 9.08 5.68
CA ALA A 101 19.60 9.21 6.82
C ALA A 101 18.16 9.54 6.38
N ARG A 102 18.00 10.25 5.26
CA ARG A 102 16.69 10.54 4.65
C ARG A 102 16.39 9.57 3.53
N ASN A 103 15.19 9.03 3.53
CA ASN A 103 14.70 8.22 2.43
C ASN A 103 14.48 9.10 1.19
N SER A 104 14.38 8.45 0.03
CA SER A 104 14.17 9.09 -1.26
C SER A 104 13.22 8.26 -2.11
N PRO A 105 12.45 8.88 -3.03
CA PRO A 105 11.71 8.17 -4.07
C PRO A 105 12.57 7.20 -4.88
N LEU A 106 13.88 7.44 -4.98
CA LEU A 106 14.83 6.57 -5.68
C LEU A 106 14.97 5.17 -5.05
N SER A 107 14.53 4.98 -3.80
CA SER A 107 14.54 3.67 -3.14
C SER A 107 13.48 2.70 -3.69
N LEU A 108 12.48 3.21 -4.43
CA LEU A 108 11.31 2.46 -4.86
C LEU A 108 11.66 1.23 -5.72
N LEU A 109 12.64 1.35 -6.62
CA LEU A 109 13.04 0.25 -7.49
C LEU A 109 13.56 -0.96 -6.70
N MET A 110 14.32 -0.71 -5.63
CA MET A 110 14.82 -1.81 -4.80
C MET A 110 13.73 -2.38 -3.90
N LEU A 111 12.74 -1.59 -3.50
CA LEU A 111 11.53 -2.11 -2.82
C LEU A 111 10.73 -3.02 -3.75
N ALA A 112 10.57 -2.64 -5.01
CA ALA A 112 9.91 -3.46 -6.03
C ALA A 112 10.61 -4.82 -6.20
N GLN A 113 11.95 -4.84 -6.21
CA GLN A 113 12.73 -6.08 -6.29
C GLN A 113 12.50 -7.00 -5.08
N ILE A 114 12.34 -6.43 -3.88
CA ILE A 114 12.01 -7.21 -2.68
C ILE A 114 10.62 -7.82 -2.79
N VAL A 115 9.64 -7.06 -3.28
CA VAL A 115 8.28 -7.56 -3.52
C VAL A 115 8.30 -8.68 -4.56
N ALA A 116 8.98 -8.50 -5.69
CA ALA A 116 9.11 -9.52 -6.74
C ALA A 116 9.70 -10.83 -6.19
N SER A 117 10.71 -10.73 -5.33
CA SER A 117 11.33 -11.89 -4.68
C SER A 117 10.37 -12.62 -3.73
N LEU A 118 9.55 -11.87 -2.97
CA LEU A 118 8.56 -12.46 -2.06
C LEU A 118 7.35 -13.06 -2.79
N GLN A 119 7.01 -12.52 -3.96
CA GLN A 119 5.90 -12.92 -4.82
C GLN A 119 6.29 -14.00 -5.84
N GLN A 120 7.59 -14.29 -5.99
CA GLN A 120 8.13 -15.23 -6.97
C GLN A 120 7.71 -14.90 -8.41
N CYS A 121 7.73 -13.61 -8.76
CA CYS A 121 7.35 -13.09 -10.08
C CYS A 121 8.44 -12.17 -10.64
N SER A 122 8.24 -11.66 -11.87
CA SER A 122 9.18 -10.72 -12.48
C SER A 122 9.07 -9.33 -11.85
N LEU A 123 10.16 -8.57 -11.90
CA LEU A 123 10.15 -7.16 -11.49
C LEU A 123 9.15 -6.34 -12.31
N ASP A 124 9.06 -6.62 -13.61
CA ASP A 124 8.17 -5.92 -14.53
C ASP A 124 6.70 -6.14 -14.16
N ASP A 125 6.31 -7.36 -13.76
CA ASP A 125 4.95 -7.66 -13.29
C ASP A 125 4.57 -6.83 -12.06
N VAL A 126 5.51 -6.67 -11.13
CA VAL A 126 5.30 -5.86 -9.91
C VAL A 126 5.11 -4.39 -10.28
N ILE A 127 5.99 -3.85 -11.13
CA ILE A 127 5.93 -2.43 -11.55
C ILE A 127 4.62 -2.17 -12.30
N LEU A 128 4.30 -3.01 -13.28
CA LEU A 128 3.08 -2.88 -14.07
C LEU A 128 1.83 -2.99 -13.20
N SER A 129 1.78 -3.99 -12.32
CA SER A 129 0.65 -4.18 -11.41
C SER A 129 0.49 -2.99 -10.47
N SER A 130 1.57 -2.52 -9.85
CA SER A 130 1.53 -1.37 -8.94
C SER A 130 1.02 -0.10 -9.64
N ASN A 131 1.49 0.17 -10.87
CA ASN A 131 1.04 1.31 -11.66
C ASN A 131 -0.45 1.19 -12.03
N ASN A 132 -0.88 0.03 -12.51
CA ASN A 132 -2.27 -0.23 -12.85
C ASN A 132 -3.19 -0.10 -11.64
N ASN A 133 -2.77 -0.61 -10.47
CA ASN A 133 -3.52 -0.50 -9.23
C ASN A 133 -3.64 0.96 -8.77
N MET A 134 -2.55 1.73 -8.88
CA MET A 134 -2.56 3.15 -8.55
C MET A 134 -3.54 3.93 -9.43
N LEU A 135 -3.50 3.69 -10.74
CA LEU A 135 -4.42 4.32 -11.70
C LEU A 135 -5.86 3.88 -11.50
N ALA A 136 -6.10 2.61 -11.12
CA ALA A 136 -7.44 2.14 -10.80
C ALA A 136 -8.03 2.83 -9.56
N VAL A 137 -7.19 3.12 -8.55
CA VAL A 137 -7.62 3.81 -7.33
C VAL A 137 -7.73 5.32 -7.53
N ILE A 138 -6.77 5.93 -8.23
CA ILE A 138 -6.73 7.38 -8.49
C ILE A 138 -6.65 7.64 -10.01
N PRO A 139 -7.75 7.45 -10.76
CA PRO A 139 -7.75 7.59 -12.22
C PRO A 139 -7.30 8.95 -12.71
N LYS A 140 -7.50 10.01 -11.91
CA LYS A 140 -7.10 11.38 -12.25
C LYS A 140 -5.59 11.61 -12.28
N LEU A 141 -4.78 10.61 -11.90
CA LEU A 141 -3.32 10.65 -12.05
C LEU A 141 -2.86 10.08 -13.40
N SER A 142 -3.77 9.59 -14.25
CA SER A 142 -3.40 9.27 -15.63
C SER A 142 -2.88 10.55 -16.28
N ILE A 143 -1.59 10.57 -16.59
CA ILE A 143 -1.00 11.60 -17.43
C ILE A 143 -1.31 11.16 -18.86
N ASP A 144 -2.07 11.97 -19.60
CA ASP A 144 -2.19 11.82 -21.04
C ASP A 144 -0.78 12.10 -21.61
N CYS A 145 -0.04 11.04 -21.92
CA CYS A 145 1.23 11.09 -22.63
C CYS A 145 0.98 11.06 -24.14
#